data_AF-A0A409XC03-F1
#
_entry.id   AF-A0A409XC03-F1
#
_cell.length_a   1.000
_cell.length_b   1.000
_cell.length_c   1.000
_cell.angle_alpha   90.00
_cell.angle_beta   90.00
_cell.angle_gamma   90.00
#
_symmetry.space_group_name_H-M   'P 1'
#
loop_
_entity.id
_entity.type
_entity.pdbx_description
1 polymer ?
#
loop_
_entity_poly.entity_id
_entity_poly.type
_entity_poly.pdbx_seq_one_letter_code
_entity_poly.pdbx_strand_id
1 'polypeptide(L)' 'MRALVGWPPVVLLDEVWSGMDDDMIVAARRYLKTSEGDQAVVVITHWEDEVPWTGDEVKKFKLASI' A
#
# COMPACT_ATOMS: atom_id res chain seq x y z
N MET A 1 -0.40 -10.13 4.48
CA MET A 1 -0.61 -9.57 5.85
C MET A 1 0.57 -9.70 6.81
N ARG A 2 1.48 -10.69 6.69
CA ARG A 2 2.65 -10.78 7.58
C ARG A 2 3.50 -9.51 7.68
N ALA A 3 3.62 -8.74 6.59
CA ALA A 3 4.36 -7.47 6.56
C ALA A 3 3.82 -6.40 7.53
N LEU A 4 2.60 -6.57 8.05
CA LEU A 4 1.95 -5.65 9.00
C LEU A 4 2.11 -6.11 10.45
N VAL A 5 2.60 -7.34 10.67
CA VAL A 5 2.77 -7.90 12.01
C VAL A 5 3.91 -7.16 12.72
N GLY A 6 3.65 -6.75 13.97
CA GLY A 6 4.63 -6.04 14.78
C GLY A 6 4.76 -4.54 14.49
N TRP A 7 3.88 -3.99 13.63
CA TRP A 7 3.79 -2.54 13.40
C TRP A 7 5.14 -1.89 13.05
N PRO A 8 5.81 -2.35 11.97
CA PRO A 8 7.07 -1.75 11.57
C PRO A 8 6.88 -0.27 11.20
N PRO A 9 7.85 0.62 11.45
CA PRO A 9 7.70 2.03 11.10
C PRO A 9 7.63 2.28 9.58
N VAL A 10 8.10 1.34 8.75
CA VAL A 10 8.00 1.41 7.30
C VAL A 10 7.57 0.05 6.73
N VAL A 11 6.61 0.06 5.82
CA VAL A 11 6.12 -1.13 5.10
C VAL A 11 6.35 -0.94 3.60
N LEU A 12 6.95 -1.94 2.97
CA LEU A 12 7.15 -2.03 1.52
C LEU A 12 6.17 -3.07 0.96
N LEU A 13 5.33 -2.67 0.02
CA LEU A 13 4.31 -3.50 -0.60
C LEU A 13 4.58 -3.59 -2.11
N ASP A 14 5.12 -4.71 -2.57
CA ASP A 14 5.42 -4.98 -3.98
C ASP A 14 4.36 -5.90 -4.58
N GLU A 15 3.63 -5.42 -5.60
CA GLU A 15 2.52 -6.13 -6.26
C GLU A 15 1.53 -6.80 -5.29
N VAL A 16 1.27 -6.15 -4.16
CA VAL A 16 0.62 -6.76 -2.98
C VAL A 16 -0.80 -7.29 -3.22
N TRP A 17 -1.50 -6.82 -4.26
CA TRP A 17 -2.86 -7.24 -4.57
C TRP A 17 -2.93 -8.50 -5.44
N SER A 18 -1.80 -8.95 -5.99
CA SER A 18 -1.75 -10.12 -6.85
C SER A 18 -2.28 -11.37 -6.13
N GLY A 19 -3.30 -11.99 -6.71
CA GLY A 19 -3.95 -13.18 -6.14
C GLY A 19 -4.97 -12.91 -5.03
N MET A 20 -5.33 -11.65 -4.75
CA MET A 20 -6.44 -11.29 -3.88
C MET A 20 -7.73 -11.12 -4.69
N ASP A 21 -8.87 -11.44 -4.07
CA ASP A 21 -10.17 -11.03 -4.59
C ASP A 21 -10.52 -9.59 -4.19
N ASP A 22 -11.60 -9.06 -4.76
CA ASP A 22 -12.03 -7.67 -4.55
C ASP A 22 -12.32 -7.37 -3.08
N ASP A 23 -12.96 -8.29 -2.35
CA ASP A 23 -13.30 -8.12 -0.95
C ASP A 23 -12.05 -8.06 -0.07
N MET A 24 -11.05 -8.90 -0.36
CA MET A 24 -9.74 -8.88 0.28
C MET A 24 -8.99 -7.57 0.02
N ILE A 25 -9.02 -7.06 -1.21
CA ILE A 25 -8.40 -5.77 -1.58
C ILE A 25 -9.06 -4.63 -0.79
N VAL A 26 -10.40 -4.59 -0.74
CA VAL A 26 -11.14 -3.59 0.03
C VAL A 26 -10.78 -3.64 1.51
N ALA A 27 -10.72 -4.83 2.11
CA ALA A 27 -10.33 -5.01 3.50
C ALA A 27 -8.90 -4.55 3.79
N ALA A 28 -7.94 -4.90 2.92
CA ALA A 28 -6.54 -4.50 3.05
C ALA A 28 -6.37 -2.98 2.91
N ARG A 29 -7.03 -2.36 1.92
CA ARG A 29 -7.04 -0.90 1.74
C ARG A 29 -7.61 -0.19 2.96
N ARG A 30 -8.70 -0.70 3.52
CA ARG A 30 -9.30 -0.14 4.74
C ARG A 30 -8.35 -0.23 5.93
N TYR A 31 -7.67 -1.37 6.12
CA TYR A 31 -6.70 -1.54 7.19
C TYR A 31 -5.56 -0.51 7.07
N LEU A 32 -4.95 -0.39 5.89
CA LEU A 32 -3.84 0.54 5.65
C LEU A 32 -4.23 2.01 5.87
N LYS A 33 -5.48 2.38 5.56
CA LYS A 33 -5.98 3.75 5.81
C LYS A 33 -6.31 4.05 7.27
N THR A 34 -6.60 3.02 8.05
CA THR A 34 -7.07 3.15 9.45
C THR A 34 -5.99 2.79 10.47
N SER A 35 -4.79 2.39 10.03
CA SER A 35 -3.67 2.16 10.91
C SER A 35 -3.23 3.48 11.54
N GLU A 36 -3.55 3.66 12.82
CA GLU A 36 -3.19 4.86 13.59
C GLU A 36 -1.75 4.78 14.09
N GLY A 37 -0.82 5.44 13.40
CA GLY A 37 0.58 5.57 13.82
C GLY A 37 1.46 6.21 12.74
N ASP A 38 2.69 6.57 13.08
CA ASP A 38 3.71 7.13 12.15
C ASP A 38 4.29 6.07 11.18
N GLN A 39 3.49 5.06 10.79
CA GLN A 39 3.92 4.05 9.83
C GLN A 39 3.87 4.60 8.41
N ALA A 40 5.02 4.66 7.75
CA ALA A 40 5.11 4.99 6.33
C ALA A 40 4.86 3.75 5.47
N VAL A 41 4.11 3.89 4.39
CA VAL A 41 3.85 2.81 3.43
C VAL A 41 4.37 3.20 2.05
N VAL A 42 5.17 2.32 1.45
CA VAL A 42 5.64 2.44 0.07
C VAL A 42 4.99 1.33 -0.73
N VAL A 43 4.16 1.71 -1.70
CA VAL A 43 3.50 0.78 -2.63
C VAL A 43 4.23 0.82 -3.96
N ILE A 44 4.63 -0.35 -4.44
CA ILE A 44 5.23 -0.57 -5.76
C ILE A 44 4.17 -1.30 -6.58
N THR A 45 3.67 -0.62 -7.61
CA THR A 45 2.59 -1.12 -8.45
C THR A 45 2.74 -0.58 -9.87
N HIS A 46 2.19 -1.34 -10.82
CA HIS A 46 2.04 -0.96 -12.21
C HIS A 46 0.79 -0.11 -12.47
N TRP A 47 -0.16 -0.06 -11.52
CA TRP A 47 -1.48 0.57 -11.70
C TRP A 47 -1.72 1.62 -10.63
N GLU A 48 -2.00 2.87 -11.01
CA GLU A 48 -2.23 3.93 -10.01
C GLU A 48 -3.52 3.70 -9.19
N ASP A 49 -4.55 3.11 -9.80
CA ASP A 49 -5.84 2.80 -9.15
C ASP A 49 -5.71 1.74 -8.05
N GLU A 50 -4.54 1.09 -7.95
CA GLU A 50 -4.18 0.16 -6.90
C GLU A 50 -3.75 0.85 -5.60
N VAL A 51 -3.38 2.13 -5.66
CA VAL A 51 -2.92 2.88 -4.50
C VAL A 51 -4.13 3.22 -3.61
N PRO A 52 -4.14 2.83 -2.32
CA PRO A 52 -5.28 3.07 -1.44
C PRO A 52 -5.58 4.56 -1.26
N TRP A 53 -4.55 5.40 -1.16
CA TRP A 53 -4.64 6.82 -0.84
C TRP A 53 -4.72 7.70 -2.09
N THR A 54 -5.40 8.83 -1.98
CA THR A 54 -5.71 9.71 -3.12
C THR A 54 -5.48 11.20 -2.83
N GLY A 55 -5.08 11.58 -1.62
CA GLY A 55 -4.86 12.98 -1.24
C GLY A 55 -3.40 13.43 -1.30
N ASP A 56 -3.13 14.60 -0.71
CA ASP A 56 -1.80 15.23 -0.65
C ASP A 56 -0.79 14.42 0.17
N GLU A 57 -1.23 13.42 0.94
CA GLU A 57 -0.38 12.49 1.68
C GLU A 57 0.44 11.56 0.78
N VAL A 58 0.09 11.47 -0.51
CA VAL A 58 0.73 10.54 -1.45
C VAL A 58 1.81 11.23 -2.27
N LYS A 59 3.03 10.73 -2.16
CA LYS A 59 4.11 11.10 -3.07
C LYS A 59 4.32 10.02 -4.12
N LYS A 60 4.06 10.35 -5.38
CA LYS A 60 4.23 9.44 -6.53
C LYS A 60 5.65 9.58 -7.10
N PHE A 61 6.29 8.45 -7.38
CA PHE A 61 7.58 8.39 -8.06
C PHE A 61 7.44 7.46 -9.27
N LYS A 62 7.82 7.93 -10.45
CA LYS A 62 7.90 7.09 -11.64
C LYS A 62 9.37 6.72 -11.86
N LEU A 63 9.66 5.43 -11.84
CA LEU A 63 10.98 4.94 -12.20
C LEU A 63 11.16 5.06 -13.72
N ALA A 64 12.23 5.71 -14.16
CA ALA A 64 12.60 5.70 -15.57
C ALA A 64 12.99 4.27 -15.97
N SER A 65 12.58 3.79 -17.14
CA SER A 65 13.16 2.57 -17.69
C SER A 65 14.67 2.77 -17.82
N ILE A 66 15.42 1.87 -17.18
CA ILE A 66 16.87 1.77 -17.26
C ILE A 66 17.23 1.05 -18.56
#